data_AF-A0A3A8TAE6-F1
#
_entry.id   AF-A0A3A8TAE6-F1
#
_cell.length_a   1.000
_cell.length_b   1.000
_cell.length_c   1.000
_cell.angle_alpha   90.00
_cell.angle_beta   90.00
_cell.angle_gamma   90.00
#
_symmetry.space_group_name_H-M   'P 1'
#
loop_
_entity.id
_entity.type
_entity.pdbx_description
1 polymer ?
#
loop_
_entity_poly.entity_id
_entity_poly.type
_entity_poly.pdbx_seq_one_letter_code
_entity_poly.pdbx_strand_id
1 'polypeptide(L)'
;MHLKMTSRLLAAAFLSLVVGCQGEPTQSPEGSQSAELSAKADCVQRFDGITTCAKGNASLAASEKGVQVNGLKSLKTDGVSSTFNDAITWSQDAQIRIGSASGGLALAARDGDQVVSTLRITPGKDRQVSVEPGFTGSSSGAFRMNVYNNGRLVGSSPQPQTMMITFYSWWAFLDWYYWHWGFFSYRTTSTGGNVGMDGACGWRLNVANTTFSVKLADGKEVVGDTVEFIEEIGDGAYPYRHFSGIDVNASATDFLVTGESFGQEK
;
A
#
# COMPACT_ATOMS: atom_id res chain seq x y z
N MET A 1 53.17 58.81 6.46
CA MET A 1 53.40 58.44 7.87
C MET A 1 53.05 56.96 8.01
N HIS A 2 54.05 56.15 8.36
CA HIS A 2 54.06 54.75 8.88
C HIS A 2 53.00 53.71 8.42
N LEU A 3 53.38 52.68 7.65
CA LEU A 3 53.91 51.34 8.06
C LEU A 3 52.86 50.37 8.63
N LYS A 4 52.54 49.28 7.91
CA LYS A 4 53.05 47.92 8.21
C LYS A 4 52.46 46.84 7.28
N MET A 5 53.39 46.05 6.73
CA MET A 5 53.20 44.71 6.18
C MET A 5 52.63 43.74 7.24
N THR A 6 51.91 42.70 6.83
CA THR A 6 52.42 41.31 6.97
C THR A 6 51.57 40.29 6.21
N SER A 7 52.30 39.53 5.40
CA SER A 7 51.91 38.31 4.71
C SER A 7 51.76 37.15 5.70
N ARG A 8 50.82 36.24 5.45
CA ARG A 8 51.06 34.79 5.57
C ARG A 8 50.35 34.05 4.44
N LEU A 9 51.20 33.47 3.59
CA LEU A 9 50.90 32.39 2.68
C LEU A 9 50.41 31.15 3.44
N LEU A 10 49.40 30.49 2.90
CA LEU A 10 49.34 29.04 2.88
C LEU A 10 48.76 28.61 1.54
N ALA A 11 49.67 28.26 0.63
CA ALA A 11 49.35 27.52 -0.57
C ALA A 11 49.37 26.03 -0.22
N ALA A 12 48.26 25.34 -0.52
CA ALA A 12 48.24 23.91 -0.79
C ALA A 12 47.26 23.67 -1.96
N ALA A 13 47.82 23.69 -3.17
CA ALA A 13 47.74 22.62 -4.17
C ALA A 13 47.08 21.30 -3.69
N PHE A 14 46.38 20.49 -4.48
CA PHE A 14 45.95 20.49 -5.89
C PHE A 14 44.92 19.33 -6.01
N LEU A 15 43.98 19.46 -6.97
CA LEU A 15 43.33 18.44 -7.83
C LEU A 15 41.85 18.84 -8.04
N SER A 16 41.50 19.69 -9.01
CA SER A 16 41.29 19.38 -10.45
C SER A 16 40.22 18.27 -10.64
N LEU A 17 39.10 18.42 -11.35
CA LEU A 17 38.81 19.22 -12.56
C LEU A 17 37.30 19.56 -12.66
N VAL A 18 37.03 20.85 -12.87
CA VAL A 18 36.08 21.46 -13.82
C VAL A 18 34.68 20.85 -13.99
N VAL A 19 33.72 21.48 -13.30
CA VAL A 19 32.37 21.74 -13.82
C VAL A 19 32.41 23.12 -14.50
N GLY A 20 32.35 23.15 -15.83
CA GLY A 20 31.86 24.31 -16.60
C GLY A 20 30.42 23.98 -17.04
N CYS A 21 29.49 24.92 -17.23
CA CYS A 21 29.55 26.36 -17.35
C CYS A 21 28.23 26.97 -16.85
N GLN A 22 28.30 28.19 -16.34
CA GLN A 22 27.17 29.10 -16.21
C GLN A 22 26.61 29.51 -17.58
N GLY A 23 25.30 29.75 -17.64
CA GLY A 23 24.62 30.48 -18.71
C GLY A 23 23.22 30.92 -18.26
N GLU A 24 23.01 32.24 -18.22
CA GLU A 24 21.74 32.94 -17.92
C GLU A 24 20.72 32.88 -19.10
N PRO A 25 19.48 33.38 -18.96
CA PRO A 25 18.28 32.76 -19.50
C PRO A 25 17.95 33.16 -20.95
N THR A 26 17.22 32.29 -21.65
CA THR A 26 16.56 32.62 -22.92
C THR A 26 15.10 32.17 -22.89
N GLN A 27 14.23 33.03 -23.44
CA GLN A 27 12.77 32.90 -23.49
C GLN A 27 12.28 31.65 -24.26
N SER A 28 11.04 31.26 -23.93
CA SER A 28 10.22 30.12 -24.37
C SER A 28 10.14 29.84 -25.87
N PRO A 29 9.62 28.65 -26.23
CA PRO A 29 8.31 28.66 -26.88
C PRO A 29 7.31 27.65 -26.27
N GLU A 30 6.04 28.02 -26.37
CA GLU A 30 4.86 27.16 -26.20
C GLU A 30 4.95 25.89 -27.06
N GLY A 31 4.46 24.76 -26.53
CA GLY A 31 4.28 23.54 -27.30
C GLY A 31 3.97 22.34 -26.40
N SER A 32 2.69 21.98 -26.35
CA SER A 32 2.14 20.79 -25.69
C SER A 32 2.98 19.53 -25.94
N GLN A 33 3.54 18.95 -24.89
CA GLN A 33 3.97 17.56 -24.89
C GLN A 33 3.60 16.94 -23.54
N SER A 34 2.60 16.06 -23.61
CA SER A 34 2.27 15.04 -22.64
C SER A 34 3.54 14.54 -21.94
N ALA A 35 3.55 14.66 -20.60
CA ALA A 35 4.64 14.19 -19.77
C ALA A 35 5.02 12.76 -20.15
N GLU A 36 6.19 12.60 -20.77
CA GLU A 36 6.84 11.31 -20.89
C GLU A 36 7.06 10.78 -19.47
N LEU A 37 6.28 9.76 -19.13
CA LEU A 37 6.43 8.95 -17.93
C LEU A 37 7.87 8.44 -17.89
N SER A 38 8.72 9.06 -17.05
CA SER A 38 10.11 8.64 -16.90
C SER A 38 10.16 7.30 -16.17
N ALA A 39 10.15 6.22 -16.94
CA ALA A 39 10.47 4.92 -16.41
C ALA A 39 11.97 4.88 -16.10
N LYS A 40 12.36 4.88 -14.81
CA LYS A 40 13.44 3.96 -14.40
C LYS A 40 13.02 2.60 -14.94
N ALA A 41 13.88 1.84 -15.63
CA ALA A 41 13.48 0.79 -16.56
C ALA A 41 12.38 -0.20 -16.09
N ASP A 42 12.16 -0.35 -14.78
CA ASP A 42 11.14 -1.21 -14.15
C ASP A 42 10.08 -0.46 -13.30
N CYS A 43 10.03 0.87 -13.33
CA CYS A 43 9.15 1.71 -12.53
C CYS A 43 8.32 2.66 -13.38
N VAL A 44 7.14 3.02 -12.89
CA VAL A 44 6.26 4.03 -13.49
C VAL A 44 5.81 5.00 -12.40
N GLN A 45 5.67 6.28 -12.75
CA GLN A 45 5.14 7.28 -11.83
C GLN A 45 3.73 7.66 -12.26
N ARG A 46 2.73 7.30 -11.46
CA ARG A 46 1.29 7.49 -11.77
C ARG A 46 0.55 7.89 -10.49
N PHE A 47 -0.72 8.25 -10.63
CA PHE A 47 -1.63 8.47 -9.50
C PHE A 47 -1.12 9.48 -8.46
N ASP A 48 -0.75 10.67 -8.93
CA ASP A 48 -0.37 11.83 -8.11
C ASP A 48 0.70 11.54 -7.05
N GLY A 49 1.91 11.20 -7.53
CA GLY A 49 3.11 11.13 -6.69
C GLY A 49 3.50 9.73 -6.24
N ILE A 50 2.80 8.69 -6.68
CA ILE A 50 3.14 7.31 -6.38
C ILE A 50 4.12 6.78 -7.44
N THR A 51 5.23 6.22 -6.97
CA THR A 51 6.17 5.48 -7.82
C THR A 51 5.92 3.99 -7.65
N THR A 52 5.52 3.32 -8.72
CA THR A 52 5.26 1.87 -8.72
C THR A 52 6.34 1.16 -9.50
N CYS A 53 7.06 0.24 -8.86
CA CYS A 53 8.11 -0.56 -9.49
C CYS A 53 7.71 -2.04 -9.57
N ALA A 54 8.07 -2.71 -10.67
CA ALA A 54 7.93 -4.16 -10.80
C ALA A 54 8.79 -4.90 -9.78
N LYS A 55 8.33 -6.06 -9.36
CA LYS A 55 9.03 -7.00 -8.48
C LYS A 55 9.15 -8.37 -9.11
N GLY A 56 10.25 -9.07 -8.82
CA GLY A 56 10.46 -10.43 -9.28
C GLY A 56 10.52 -10.50 -10.80
N ASN A 57 9.70 -11.37 -11.40
CA ASN A 57 9.59 -11.49 -12.85
C ASN A 57 8.52 -10.59 -13.47
N ALA A 58 7.93 -9.68 -12.68
CA ALA A 58 6.87 -8.82 -13.18
C ALA A 58 7.43 -7.76 -14.14
N SER A 59 6.55 -7.26 -15.01
CA SER A 59 6.83 -6.09 -15.85
C SER A 59 5.64 -5.15 -15.86
N LEU A 60 5.91 -3.85 -16.04
CA LEU A 60 4.89 -2.80 -16.02
C LEU A 60 4.68 -2.20 -17.40
N ALA A 61 3.42 -1.93 -17.73
CA ALA A 61 3.06 -1.11 -18.88
C ALA A 61 2.00 -0.08 -18.45
N ALA A 62 2.39 1.20 -18.41
CA ALA A 62 1.47 2.29 -18.11
C ALA A 62 0.64 2.66 -19.36
N SER A 63 -0.65 2.94 -19.14
CA SER A 63 -1.59 3.44 -20.15
C SER A 63 -2.56 4.41 -19.51
N GLU A 64 -3.43 5.04 -20.30
CA GLU A 64 -4.50 5.88 -19.76
C GLU A 64 -5.41 5.13 -18.77
N LYS A 65 -5.65 3.83 -19.01
CA LYS A 65 -6.50 2.99 -18.16
C LYS A 65 -5.90 2.66 -16.79
N GLY A 66 -4.58 2.80 -16.62
CA GLY A 66 -3.89 2.31 -15.44
C GLY A 66 -2.49 1.74 -15.72
N VAL A 67 -1.97 0.99 -14.76
CA VAL A 67 -0.68 0.29 -14.85
C VAL A 67 -0.94 -1.21 -14.96
N GLN A 68 -0.69 -1.77 -16.15
CA GLN A 68 -0.75 -3.22 -16.38
C GLN A 68 0.48 -3.88 -15.76
N VAL A 69 0.26 -4.95 -15.01
CA VAL A 69 1.29 -5.79 -14.39
C VAL A 69 1.23 -7.17 -15.03
N ASN A 70 2.35 -7.61 -15.59
CA ASN A 70 2.46 -8.91 -16.26
C ASN A 70 3.45 -9.82 -15.54
N GLY A 71 3.55 -11.10 -15.93
CA GLY A 71 4.58 -12.02 -15.42
C GLY A 71 4.32 -12.58 -14.02
N LEU A 72 3.08 -12.52 -13.54
CA LEU A 72 2.68 -12.83 -12.16
C LEU A 72 2.49 -14.32 -11.90
N LYS A 73 3.57 -15.03 -11.58
CA LYS A 73 3.52 -16.48 -11.34
C LYS A 73 3.61 -16.83 -9.86
N SER A 74 4.30 -16.00 -9.08
CA SER A 74 4.66 -16.27 -7.69
C SER A 74 4.11 -15.23 -6.72
N LEU A 75 3.26 -15.68 -5.79
CA LEU A 75 2.80 -14.87 -4.64
C LEU A 75 3.94 -14.36 -3.75
N LYS A 76 5.12 -14.96 -3.83
CA LYS A 76 6.25 -14.60 -2.98
C LYS A 76 7.09 -13.48 -3.57
N THR A 77 7.13 -13.34 -4.89
CA THR A 77 8.16 -12.52 -5.56
C THR A 77 7.61 -11.60 -6.64
N ASP A 78 6.58 -12.00 -7.37
CA ASP A 78 6.14 -11.29 -8.57
C ASP A 78 5.01 -10.31 -8.20
N GLY A 79 5.13 -9.06 -8.64
CA GLY A 79 4.16 -8.04 -8.28
C GLY A 79 4.66 -6.62 -8.50
N VAL A 80 4.15 -5.72 -7.67
CA VAL A 80 4.55 -4.32 -7.64
C VAL A 80 4.92 -3.87 -6.23
N SER A 81 5.79 -2.86 -6.17
CA SER A 81 6.05 -2.07 -4.96
C SER A 81 5.68 -0.63 -5.26
N SER A 82 4.69 -0.10 -4.56
CA SER A 82 4.32 1.31 -4.62
C SER A 82 4.97 2.05 -3.47
N THR A 83 5.65 3.15 -3.79
CA THR A 83 6.30 4.02 -2.81
C THR A 83 5.74 5.43 -2.89
N PHE A 84 5.62 6.05 -1.72
CA PHE A 84 5.09 7.39 -1.51
C PHE A 84 5.68 7.96 -0.22
N ASN A 85 5.56 9.28 -0.06
CA ASN A 85 6.08 9.94 1.14
C ASN A 85 5.06 9.81 2.29
N ASP A 86 5.54 9.39 3.45
CA ASP A 86 4.92 9.58 4.78
C ASP A 86 3.38 9.56 4.78
N ALA A 87 2.79 8.37 4.58
CA ALA A 87 1.35 8.20 4.48
C ALA A 87 0.73 7.67 5.78
N ILE A 88 -0.50 8.10 6.05
CA ILE A 88 -1.38 7.58 7.10
C ILE A 88 -2.53 6.74 6.54
N THR A 89 -2.86 6.90 5.26
CA THR A 89 -3.85 6.08 4.55
C THR A 89 -3.37 5.80 3.14
N TRP A 90 -3.73 4.64 2.61
CA TRP A 90 -3.48 4.23 1.24
C TRP A 90 -4.63 3.38 0.72
N SER A 91 -4.95 3.50 -0.55
CA SER A 91 -5.91 2.65 -1.25
C SER A 91 -5.49 2.39 -2.68
N GLN A 92 -5.92 1.24 -3.21
CA GLN A 92 -5.72 0.87 -4.60
C GLN A 92 -6.98 0.23 -5.15
N ASP A 93 -7.32 0.65 -6.36
CA ASP A 93 -8.34 0.05 -7.21
C ASP A 93 -7.65 -0.77 -8.30
N ALA A 94 -8.05 -2.03 -8.45
CA ALA A 94 -7.42 -2.95 -9.37
C ALA A 94 -8.40 -3.86 -10.09
N GLN A 95 -8.12 -4.16 -11.36
CA GLN A 95 -8.71 -5.30 -12.05
C GLN A 95 -7.75 -6.47 -11.96
N ILE A 96 -8.19 -7.59 -11.38
CA ILE A 96 -7.35 -8.77 -11.24
C ILE A 96 -8.11 -10.06 -11.56
N ARG A 97 -7.44 -10.91 -12.33
CA ARG A 97 -7.88 -12.25 -12.68
C ARG A 97 -6.88 -13.26 -12.17
N ILE A 98 -7.19 -13.97 -11.08
CA ILE A 98 -6.26 -14.91 -10.43
C ILE A 98 -5.97 -16.15 -11.29
N GLY A 99 -6.94 -16.61 -12.11
CA GLY A 99 -6.70 -17.64 -13.13
C GLY A 99 -6.49 -19.07 -12.63
N SER A 100 -6.23 -19.29 -11.34
CA SER A 100 -5.98 -20.61 -10.76
C SER A 100 -6.44 -20.72 -9.30
N ALA A 101 -6.74 -21.94 -8.85
CA ALA A 101 -7.13 -22.21 -7.46
C ALA A 101 -5.96 -22.06 -6.46
N SER A 102 -4.71 -22.04 -6.94
CA SER A 102 -3.51 -21.82 -6.11
C SER A 102 -2.98 -20.40 -6.17
N GLY A 103 -3.62 -19.53 -6.97
CA GLY A 103 -3.24 -18.12 -7.10
C GLY A 103 -3.71 -17.29 -5.90
N GLY A 104 -3.55 -15.98 -5.99
CA GLY A 104 -3.94 -15.06 -4.92
C GLY A 104 -3.23 -13.72 -4.95
N LEU A 105 -3.27 -13.06 -3.80
CA LEU A 105 -2.58 -11.82 -3.50
C LEU A 105 -1.85 -11.93 -2.16
N ALA A 106 -0.71 -11.27 -2.06
CA ALA A 106 0.01 -11.05 -0.83
C ALA A 106 0.46 -9.59 -0.79
N LEU A 107 -0.12 -8.83 0.14
CA LEU A 107 0.18 -7.43 0.36
C LEU A 107 1.09 -7.27 1.58
N ALA A 108 1.98 -6.28 1.54
CA ALA A 108 2.78 -5.90 2.69
C ALA A 108 2.87 -4.37 2.77
N ALA A 109 2.49 -3.81 3.92
CA ALA A 109 2.73 -2.41 4.22
C ALA A 109 4.13 -2.25 4.80
N ARG A 110 4.81 -1.16 4.44
CA ARG A 110 6.20 -0.90 4.81
C ARG A 110 6.42 0.49 5.36
N ASP A 111 7.29 0.56 6.34
CA ASP A 111 7.95 1.79 6.79
C ASP A 111 9.45 1.67 6.51
N GLY A 112 9.92 2.38 5.48
CA GLY A 112 11.23 2.13 4.87
C GLY A 112 11.37 0.67 4.43
N ASP A 113 12.40 0.00 4.94
CA ASP A 113 12.68 -1.41 4.62
C ASP A 113 11.91 -2.41 5.51
N GLN A 114 11.26 -1.93 6.59
CA GLN A 114 10.56 -2.77 7.54
C GLN A 114 9.14 -3.09 7.06
N VAL A 115 8.76 -4.36 7.07
CA VAL A 115 7.36 -4.77 6.91
C VAL A 115 6.63 -4.57 8.22
N VAL A 116 5.57 -3.77 8.22
CA VAL A 116 4.78 -3.45 9.42
C VAL A 116 3.51 -4.29 9.53
N SER A 117 2.93 -4.66 8.39
CA SER A 117 1.74 -5.50 8.34
C SER A 117 1.64 -6.20 6.99
N THR A 118 0.95 -7.34 6.95
CA THR A 118 0.70 -8.11 5.75
C THR A 118 -0.78 -8.46 5.61
N LEU A 119 -1.20 -8.74 4.38
CA LEU A 119 -2.53 -9.26 4.08
C LEU A 119 -2.41 -10.29 2.97
N ARG A 120 -2.85 -11.52 3.22
CA ARG A 120 -2.92 -12.55 2.18
C ARG A 120 -4.37 -12.81 1.81
N ILE A 121 -4.64 -12.87 0.53
CA ILE A 121 -5.98 -13.15 -0.02
C ILE A 121 -5.86 -14.31 -0.99
N THR A 122 -6.59 -15.38 -0.74
CA THR A 122 -6.58 -16.57 -1.59
C THR A 122 -8.01 -17.00 -1.94
N PRO A 123 -8.26 -17.38 -3.20
CA PRO A 123 -9.54 -17.95 -3.59
C PRO A 123 -9.71 -19.31 -2.91
N GLY A 124 -10.92 -19.56 -2.41
CA GLY A 124 -11.35 -20.83 -1.84
C GLY A 124 -12.27 -21.61 -2.79
N LYS A 125 -12.77 -22.75 -2.30
CA LYS A 125 -13.83 -23.51 -3.00
C LYS A 125 -15.16 -22.77 -2.92
N ASP A 126 -16.12 -23.13 -3.78
CA ASP A 126 -17.53 -22.71 -3.66
C ASP A 126 -17.73 -21.21 -3.43
N ARG A 127 -16.99 -20.40 -4.18
CA ARG A 127 -17.04 -18.93 -4.12
C ARG A 127 -16.63 -18.33 -2.77
N GLN A 128 -15.73 -18.99 -2.07
CA GLN A 128 -15.13 -18.48 -0.85
C GLN A 128 -13.84 -17.71 -1.16
N VAL A 129 -13.48 -16.82 -0.25
CA VAL A 129 -12.15 -16.21 -0.20
C VAL A 129 -11.64 -16.32 1.23
N SER A 130 -10.40 -16.75 1.35
CA SER A 130 -9.67 -16.74 2.60
C SER A 130 -8.82 -15.48 2.68
N VAL A 131 -8.95 -14.76 3.79
CA VAL A 131 -8.14 -13.58 4.10
C VAL A 131 -7.37 -13.83 5.39
N GLU A 132 -6.07 -13.59 5.35
CA GLU A 132 -5.15 -13.82 6.45
C GLU A 132 -4.35 -12.52 6.68
N PRO A 133 -4.79 -11.67 7.62
CA PRO A 133 -4.03 -10.49 8.03
C PRO A 133 -2.89 -10.86 8.98
N GLY A 134 -1.79 -10.12 8.91
CA GLY A 134 -0.64 -10.24 9.80
C GLY A 134 -0.20 -8.87 10.32
N PHE A 135 0.02 -8.78 11.63
CA PHE A 135 0.43 -7.55 12.30
C PHE A 135 1.71 -7.80 13.10
N THR A 136 2.60 -6.80 13.15
CA THR A 136 3.92 -6.93 13.78
C THR A 136 4.12 -6.02 15.00
N GLY A 137 3.14 -5.18 15.34
CA GLY A 137 3.27 -4.15 16.37
C GLY A 137 2.96 -4.67 17.77
N SER A 138 2.19 -5.76 17.88
CA SER A 138 1.96 -6.47 19.14
C SER A 138 2.59 -7.87 19.15
N SER A 139 3.05 -8.30 20.34
CA SER A 139 3.61 -9.65 20.54
C SER A 139 2.55 -10.75 20.40
N SER A 140 1.28 -10.41 20.61
CA SER A 140 0.16 -11.32 20.39
C SER A 140 -0.25 -11.39 18.92
N GLY A 141 0.01 -10.35 18.11
CA GLY A 141 -0.44 -10.22 16.73
C GLY A 141 -1.97 -10.38 16.55
N ALA A 142 -2.73 -10.22 17.65
CA ALA A 142 -4.18 -10.30 17.65
C ALA A 142 -4.77 -9.11 16.90
N PHE A 143 -5.97 -9.29 16.37
CA PHE A 143 -6.64 -8.25 15.60
C PHE A 143 -8.14 -8.27 15.83
N ARG A 144 -8.77 -7.13 15.57
CA ARG A 144 -10.21 -6.97 15.53
C ARG A 144 -10.68 -6.97 14.10
N MET A 145 -11.66 -7.82 13.82
CA MET A 145 -12.41 -7.76 12.56
C MET A 145 -13.66 -6.93 12.76
N ASN A 146 -13.83 -5.86 11.98
CA ASN A 146 -15.05 -5.06 11.92
C ASN A 146 -15.70 -5.23 10.55
N VAL A 147 -17.00 -5.52 10.53
CA VAL A 147 -17.79 -5.69 9.31
C VAL A 147 -18.80 -4.57 9.23
N TYR A 148 -18.85 -3.90 8.08
CA TYR A 148 -19.76 -2.80 7.81
C TYR A 148 -20.67 -3.13 6.64
N ASN A 149 -21.85 -2.52 6.65
CA ASN A 149 -22.80 -2.54 5.56
C ASN A 149 -23.31 -1.11 5.36
N ASN A 150 -23.05 -0.53 4.19
CA ASN A 150 -23.34 0.86 3.85
C ASN A 150 -22.78 1.84 4.89
N GLY A 151 -21.53 1.63 5.31
CA GLY A 151 -20.84 2.45 6.31
C GLY A 151 -21.30 2.24 7.76
N ARG A 152 -22.30 1.39 8.02
CA ARG A 152 -22.75 1.07 9.38
C ARG A 152 -22.10 -0.22 9.88
N LEU A 153 -21.52 -0.19 11.08
CA LEU A 153 -20.99 -1.39 11.74
C LEU A 153 -22.12 -2.40 12.02
N VAL A 154 -21.99 -3.62 11.50
CA VAL A 154 -22.97 -4.72 11.65
C VAL A 154 -22.41 -5.92 12.41
N GLY A 155 -21.09 -6.01 12.54
CA GLY A 155 -20.41 -7.05 13.30
C GLY A 155 -19.01 -6.63 13.72
N SER A 156 -18.57 -7.08 14.88
CA SER A 156 -17.21 -6.90 15.35
C SER A 156 -16.80 -8.12 16.17
N SER A 157 -15.59 -8.61 15.99
CA SER A 157 -15.07 -9.75 16.74
C SER A 157 -13.56 -9.67 16.91
N PRO A 158 -13.02 -9.94 18.11
CA PRO A 158 -11.58 -10.17 18.27
C PRO A 158 -11.20 -11.50 17.63
N GLN A 159 -9.98 -11.57 17.11
CA GLN A 159 -9.42 -12.72 16.44
C GLN A 159 -7.99 -12.95 16.94
N PRO A 160 -7.58 -14.22 17.14
CA PRO A 160 -6.20 -14.51 17.48
C PRO A 160 -5.28 -14.22 16.29
N GLN A 161 -3.97 -14.20 16.54
CA GLN A 161 -2.97 -14.14 15.49
C GLN A 161 -3.20 -15.21 14.43
N THR A 162 -2.83 -14.91 13.18
CA THR A 162 -2.85 -15.82 12.03
C THR A 162 -4.21 -16.43 11.72
N MET A 163 -5.29 -15.93 12.35
CA MET A 163 -6.64 -16.39 12.06
C MET A 163 -6.98 -16.11 10.61
N MET A 164 -7.24 -17.19 9.86
CA MET A 164 -7.74 -17.12 8.50
C MET A 164 -9.24 -16.91 8.53
N ILE A 165 -9.70 -15.81 7.95
CA ILE A 165 -11.11 -15.47 7.85
C ILE A 165 -11.64 -15.95 6.50
N THR A 166 -12.68 -16.77 6.55
CA THR A 166 -13.39 -17.23 5.35
C THR A 166 -14.64 -16.39 5.13
N PHE A 167 -14.71 -15.78 3.96
CA PHE A 167 -15.86 -15.04 3.49
C PHE A 167 -16.62 -15.85 2.45
N TYR A 168 -17.95 -15.76 2.51
CA TYR A 168 -18.90 -16.51 1.69
C TYR A 168 -19.69 -15.58 0.78
N SER A 169 -20.32 -16.19 -0.23
CA SER A 169 -21.21 -15.50 -1.17
C SER A 169 -20.54 -14.29 -1.82
N TRP A 170 -19.22 -14.36 -2.02
CA TRP A 170 -18.43 -13.22 -2.41
C TRP A 170 -18.45 -13.00 -3.93
N TRP A 171 -19.65 -13.02 -4.49
CA TRP A 171 -19.88 -12.98 -5.94
C TRP A 171 -19.21 -11.80 -6.63
N ALA A 172 -19.11 -10.60 -6.01
CA ALA A 172 -18.35 -9.50 -6.64
C ALA A 172 -16.84 -9.48 -6.35
N PHE A 173 -16.29 -10.23 -5.39
CA PHE A 173 -14.82 -10.47 -5.40
C PHE A 173 -14.44 -11.47 -6.51
N LEU A 174 -15.38 -12.35 -6.86
CA LEU A 174 -15.18 -13.38 -7.87
C LEU A 174 -15.61 -12.93 -9.26
N ASP A 175 -16.32 -11.82 -9.39
CA ASP A 175 -16.57 -11.13 -10.67
C ASP A 175 -15.33 -10.32 -11.10
N TRP A 176 -14.22 -11.09 -11.20
CA TRP A 176 -12.86 -10.90 -11.73
C TRP A 176 -12.47 -9.62 -12.49
N TYR A 177 -12.88 -8.44 -12.06
CA TYR A 177 -12.46 -7.20 -12.70
C TYR A 177 -12.32 -5.99 -11.78
N TYR A 178 -12.81 -5.98 -10.53
CA TYR A 178 -12.65 -4.78 -9.68
C TYR A 178 -12.48 -5.11 -8.20
N TRP A 179 -11.35 -4.69 -7.65
CA TRP A 179 -10.94 -4.86 -6.27
C TRP A 179 -10.59 -3.51 -5.68
N HIS A 180 -11.08 -3.26 -4.47
CA HIS A 180 -10.70 -2.10 -3.67
C HIS A 180 -10.15 -2.56 -2.33
N TRP A 181 -8.89 -2.24 -2.08
CA TRP A 181 -8.24 -2.50 -0.80
C TRP A 181 -7.46 -1.28 -0.34
N GLY A 182 -7.24 -1.19 0.96
CA GLY A 182 -6.49 -0.10 1.56
C GLY A 182 -5.78 -0.50 2.84
N PHE A 183 -4.83 0.35 3.23
CA PHE A 183 -4.07 0.26 4.46
C PHE A 183 -4.14 1.60 5.18
N PHE A 184 -4.22 1.58 6.50
CA PHE A 184 -4.32 2.81 7.29
C PHE A 184 -3.63 2.67 8.64
N SER A 185 -3.10 3.79 9.12
CA SER A 185 -2.75 4.01 10.52
C SER A 185 -4.01 4.48 11.26
N TYR A 186 -4.34 3.79 12.34
CA TYR A 186 -5.45 4.16 13.22
C TYR A 186 -5.00 5.27 14.16
N ARG A 187 -5.63 6.43 14.02
CA ARG A 187 -5.40 7.60 14.88
C ARG A 187 -6.68 7.96 15.61
N THR A 188 -6.61 8.07 16.93
CA THR A 188 -7.73 8.65 17.67
C THR A 188 -7.67 10.16 17.61
N THR A 189 -8.65 10.79 16.97
CA THR A 189 -8.90 12.21 17.19
C THR A 189 -9.45 12.39 18.62
N SER A 190 -9.08 13.49 19.27
CA SER A 190 -9.32 13.81 20.70
C SER A 190 -10.81 13.90 21.12
N THR A 191 -11.75 13.49 20.28
CA THR A 191 -13.20 13.60 20.47
C THR A 191 -13.91 12.25 20.31
N GLY A 192 -13.53 11.27 21.14
CA GLY A 192 -14.37 10.09 21.39
C GLY A 192 -13.94 8.78 20.71
N GLY A 193 -12.74 8.73 20.11
CA GLY A 193 -12.13 7.47 19.69
C GLY A 193 -11.63 6.64 20.87
N ASN A 194 -11.58 5.31 20.71
CA ASN A 194 -11.01 4.42 21.72
C ASN A 194 -9.48 4.61 21.78
N VAL A 195 -9.01 5.46 22.71
CA VAL A 195 -7.60 5.88 22.86
C VAL A 195 -6.60 4.73 22.94
N GLY A 196 -7.04 3.52 23.28
CA GLY A 196 -6.20 2.32 23.32
C GLY A 196 -5.82 1.74 21.95
N MET A 197 -6.31 2.30 20.84
CA MET A 197 -5.95 1.87 19.47
C MET A 197 -5.10 2.89 18.71
N ASP A 198 -4.70 4.00 19.34
CA ASP A 198 -3.84 5.01 18.69
C ASP A 198 -2.48 4.40 18.33
N GLY A 199 -2.13 4.46 17.05
CA GLY A 199 -0.91 3.83 16.52
C GLY A 199 -1.08 2.37 16.09
N ALA A 200 -2.27 1.78 16.20
CA ALA A 200 -2.58 0.53 15.51
C ALA A 200 -2.57 0.76 14.00
N CYS A 201 -2.41 -0.30 13.23
CA CYS A 201 -2.61 -0.25 11.78
C CYS A 201 -3.71 -1.22 11.35
N GLY A 202 -4.22 -1.03 10.13
CA GLY A 202 -5.28 -1.90 9.64
C GLY A 202 -5.35 -1.98 8.13
N TRP A 203 -5.92 -3.11 7.69
CA TRP A 203 -6.30 -3.35 6.31
C TRP A 203 -7.80 -3.16 6.15
N ARG A 204 -8.22 -2.57 5.03
CA ARG A 204 -9.62 -2.47 4.63
C ARG A 204 -9.80 -3.16 3.29
N LEU A 205 -10.84 -4.00 3.19
CA LEU A 205 -11.31 -4.59 1.94
C LEU A 205 -12.75 -4.14 1.70
N ASN A 206 -13.06 -3.71 0.48
CA ASN A 206 -14.40 -3.29 0.08
C ASN A 206 -14.87 -4.03 -1.18
N VAL A 207 -16.14 -4.40 -1.19
CA VAL A 207 -16.88 -4.78 -2.40
C VAL A 207 -17.69 -3.62 -2.94
N ALA A 208 -17.40 -3.24 -4.17
CA ALA A 208 -18.29 -2.35 -4.90
C ALA A 208 -19.59 -3.11 -5.28
N ASN A 209 -20.73 -2.46 -5.04
CA ASN A 209 -22.05 -2.84 -5.58
C ASN A 209 -22.57 -4.25 -5.19
N THR A 210 -22.07 -4.86 -4.12
CA THR A 210 -22.61 -6.11 -3.56
C THR A 210 -22.31 -6.25 -2.07
N THR A 211 -22.64 -7.41 -1.51
CA THR A 211 -22.27 -7.82 -0.15
C THR A 211 -21.55 -9.17 -0.13
N PHE A 212 -20.83 -9.44 0.96
CA PHE A 212 -20.34 -10.76 1.37
C PHE A 212 -21.02 -11.19 2.68
N SER A 213 -20.96 -12.49 2.99
CA SER A 213 -21.27 -13.02 4.32
C SER A 213 -20.00 -13.49 5.02
N VAL A 214 -19.92 -13.33 6.33
CA VAL A 214 -18.80 -13.85 7.14
C VAL A 214 -19.31 -14.30 8.51
N LYS A 215 -18.70 -15.36 9.06
CA LYS A 215 -18.97 -15.82 10.41
C LYS A 215 -18.04 -15.13 11.40
N LEU A 216 -18.62 -14.54 12.44
CA LEU A 216 -17.89 -13.96 13.56
C LEU A 216 -17.44 -15.06 14.53
N ALA A 217 -16.59 -14.69 15.50
CA ALA A 217 -16.05 -15.61 16.51
C ALA A 217 -17.13 -16.29 17.38
N ASP A 218 -18.29 -15.65 17.54
CA ASP A 218 -19.46 -16.21 18.25
C ASP A 218 -20.30 -17.17 17.37
N GLY A 219 -19.87 -17.42 16.13
CA GLY A 219 -20.58 -18.24 15.15
C GLY A 219 -21.71 -17.52 14.40
N LYS A 220 -22.01 -16.27 14.75
CA LYS A 220 -23.04 -15.47 14.07
C LYS A 220 -22.56 -15.12 12.67
N GLU A 221 -23.42 -15.35 11.69
CA GLU A 221 -23.20 -14.86 10.33
C GLU A 221 -23.67 -13.40 10.21
N VAL A 222 -22.84 -12.57 9.60
CA VAL A 222 -23.15 -11.17 9.28
C VAL A 222 -22.93 -10.90 7.80
N VAL A 223 -23.72 -9.98 7.25
CA VAL A 223 -23.65 -9.56 5.84
C VAL A 223 -23.14 -8.12 5.78
N GLY A 224 -22.06 -7.91 5.02
CA GLY A 224 -21.42 -6.59 4.88
C GLY A 224 -20.90 -6.33 3.47
N ASP A 225 -20.47 -5.11 3.22
CA ASP A 225 -19.80 -4.68 1.98
C ASP A 225 -18.35 -4.24 2.22
N THR A 226 -17.96 -4.05 3.48
CA THR A 226 -16.64 -3.59 3.87
C THR A 226 -16.19 -4.35 5.11
N VAL A 227 -14.94 -4.78 5.12
CA VAL A 227 -14.31 -5.38 6.31
C VAL A 227 -13.00 -4.68 6.61
N GLU A 228 -12.76 -4.47 7.89
CA GLU A 228 -11.51 -3.97 8.41
C GLU A 228 -10.88 -5.00 9.34
N PHE A 229 -9.58 -5.16 9.23
CA PHE A 229 -8.75 -5.90 10.18
C PHE A 229 -7.85 -4.87 10.85
N ILE A 230 -8.05 -4.65 12.14
CA ILE A 230 -7.33 -3.63 12.90
C ILE A 230 -6.51 -4.34 13.96
N GLU A 231 -5.22 -4.05 14.03
CA GLU A 231 -4.34 -4.58 15.06
C GLU A 231 -4.86 -4.27 16.46
N GLU A 232 -4.83 -5.26 17.36
CA GLU A 232 -5.00 -5.01 18.79
C GLU A 232 -3.61 -4.78 19.40
N ILE A 233 -3.34 -3.52 19.72
CA ILE A 233 -2.11 -3.08 20.38
C ILE A 233 -2.27 -3.15 21.90
N GLY A 234 -1.21 -3.60 22.58
CA GLY A 234 -1.11 -3.59 24.04
C GLY A 234 -0.18 -2.48 24.53
N ASP A 235 -0.10 -2.31 25.85
CA ASP A 235 0.83 -1.35 26.47
C ASP A 235 2.28 -1.60 25.99
N GLY A 236 2.93 -0.56 25.48
CA GLY A 236 4.31 -0.62 24.97
C GLY A 236 4.47 -1.07 23.51
N ALA A 237 3.38 -1.28 22.77
CA ALA A 237 3.44 -1.47 21.32
C ALA A 237 4.02 -0.23 20.61
N TYR A 238 4.81 -0.44 19.56
CA TYR A 238 5.36 0.67 18.78
C TYR A 238 4.27 1.26 17.89
N PRO A 239 3.95 2.56 17.99
CA PRO A 239 2.87 3.13 17.19
C PRO A 239 3.29 3.24 15.73
N TYR A 240 2.51 2.64 14.83
CA TYR A 240 2.63 2.88 13.40
C TYR A 240 2.06 4.25 13.09
N ARG A 241 2.94 5.25 13.07
CA ARG A 241 2.54 6.64 12.82
C ARG A 241 2.44 6.97 11.33
N HIS A 242 3.24 6.30 10.53
CA HIS A 242 3.29 6.45 9.08
C HIS A 242 3.78 5.15 8.42
N PHE A 243 3.64 5.11 7.11
CA PHE A 243 4.22 4.10 6.24
C PHE A 243 4.60 4.75 4.91
N SER A 244 5.56 4.16 4.20
CA SER A 244 6.18 4.74 3.00
C SER A 244 6.06 3.85 1.76
N GLY A 245 5.43 2.68 1.88
CA GLY A 245 5.17 1.86 0.71
C GLY A 245 4.25 0.68 0.95
N ILE A 246 3.67 0.19 -0.13
CA ILE A 246 2.89 -1.05 -0.19
C ILE A 246 3.46 -1.95 -1.27
N ASP A 247 3.75 -3.19 -0.90
CA ASP A 247 3.96 -4.27 -1.84
C ASP A 247 2.64 -4.95 -2.16
N VAL A 248 2.39 -5.24 -3.44
CA VAL A 248 1.31 -6.12 -3.89
C VAL A 248 1.91 -7.20 -4.76
N ASN A 249 2.07 -8.39 -4.19
CA ASN A 249 2.51 -9.58 -4.90
C ASN A 249 1.31 -10.42 -5.33
N ALA A 250 1.42 -11.06 -6.49
CA ALA A 250 0.31 -11.78 -7.10
C ALA A 250 0.76 -13.04 -7.85
N SER A 251 -0.12 -14.04 -7.86
CA SER A 251 -0.10 -15.14 -8.80
C SER A 251 -1.44 -15.10 -9.51
N ALA A 252 -1.42 -14.51 -10.70
CA ALA A 252 -2.61 -14.08 -11.43
C ALA A 252 -2.35 -14.08 -12.94
N THR A 253 -3.40 -14.27 -13.73
CA THR A 253 -3.35 -14.18 -15.19
C THR A 253 -3.32 -12.73 -15.68
N ASP A 254 -4.10 -11.84 -15.06
CA ASP A 254 -4.06 -10.40 -15.35
C ASP A 254 -4.12 -9.60 -14.07
N PHE A 255 -3.43 -8.46 -14.05
CA PHE A 255 -3.51 -7.46 -13.00
C PHE A 255 -3.31 -6.07 -13.60
N LEU A 256 -4.32 -5.22 -13.50
CA LEU A 256 -4.31 -3.83 -13.92
C LEU A 256 -4.62 -2.95 -12.71
N VAL A 257 -3.67 -2.15 -12.26
CA VAL A 257 -3.92 -1.10 -11.26
C VAL A 257 -4.62 0.06 -11.97
N THR A 258 -5.89 0.32 -11.63
CA THR A 258 -6.70 1.36 -12.25
C THR A 258 -6.69 2.68 -11.48
N GLY A 259 -6.40 2.63 -10.18
CA GLY A 259 -6.32 3.78 -9.32
C GLY A 259 -5.46 3.48 -8.09
N GLU A 260 -4.78 4.48 -7.59
CA GLU A 260 -4.04 4.39 -6.34
C GLU A 260 -4.02 5.78 -5.68
N SER A 261 -4.01 5.83 -4.35
CA SER A 261 -3.92 7.10 -3.64
C SER A 261 -3.36 6.90 -2.24
N PHE A 262 -2.72 7.93 -1.71
CA PHE A 262 -2.31 7.99 -0.32
C PHE A 262 -2.74 9.31 0.31
N GLY A 263 -2.87 9.31 1.64
CA GLY A 263 -3.19 10.49 2.44
C GLY A 263 -2.14 10.67 3.53
N GLN A 264 -1.83 11.93 3.83
CA GLN A 264 -0.86 12.32 4.85
C GLN A 264 -1.55 13.05 5.99
N GLU A 265 -0.86 13.17 7.13
CA GLU A 265 -1.30 14.05 8.21
C GLU A 265 -1.24 15.52 7.72
N LYS A 266 -2.27 16.31 8.05
CA LYS A 266 -2.37 17.73 7.67
C LYS A 266 -1.71 18.64 8.69
#